data_AF-A0A930AV69-F1
#
_entry.id   AF-A0A930AV69-F1
#
_cell.length_a   1.000
_cell.length_b   1.000
_cell.length_c   1.000
_cell.angle_alpha   90.00
_cell.angle_beta   90.00
_cell.angle_gamma   90.00
#
_symmetry.space_group_name_H-M   'P 1'
#
loop_
_entity.id
_entity.type
_entity.pdbx_description
1 polymer ?
#
loop_
_entity_poly.entity_id
_entity_poly.type
_entity_poly.pdbx_seq_one_letter_code
_entity_poly.pdbx_strand_id
1 'polypeptide(L)'
;KDIEIVALEAFDRTALVTAKDGEVLKGKMPQDMDEIAVNYLFKTSGGNLYHAGDSHYSNMFAKHGNEHEIDVCLGAYGENPRGITDKVTSVDMLRMAESLNAKVVIPVHYDIWANFQADPKEITEIWKFKKDRLEYKFKPFIWQVGGKYTYPTDKDKLEFNFYRGFDDVFSIDNDVPFPSFL
;
A
#
# COMPACT_ATOMS: atom_id res chain seq x y z
N LYS A 1 16.44 -12.29 -15.92
CA LYS A 1 17.12 -12.15 -14.61
C LYS A 1 16.16 -12.65 -13.56
N ASP A 2 16.67 -13.42 -12.62
CA ASP A 2 15.86 -14.03 -11.56
C ASP A 2 15.46 -12.96 -10.53
N ILE A 3 14.35 -13.21 -9.83
CA ILE A 3 13.86 -12.38 -8.72
C ILE A 3 14.38 -12.99 -7.42
N GLU A 4 15.02 -12.20 -6.56
CA GLU A 4 15.33 -12.60 -5.19
C GLU A 4 14.14 -12.26 -4.30
N ILE A 5 13.73 -13.20 -3.46
CA ILE A 5 12.63 -13.01 -2.49
C ILE A 5 13.21 -13.20 -1.09
N VAL A 6 13.04 -12.20 -0.24
CA VAL A 6 13.43 -12.26 1.17
C VAL A 6 12.15 -12.26 2.02
N ALA A 7 12.01 -13.27 2.89
CA ALA A 7 10.98 -13.28 3.92
C ALA A 7 11.49 -12.51 5.15
N LEU A 8 10.65 -11.65 5.71
CA LEU A 8 10.94 -10.76 6.83
C LEU A 8 9.87 -10.88 7.90
N GLU A 9 10.17 -10.43 9.11
CA GLU A 9 9.25 -10.47 10.24
C GLU A 9 7.92 -9.76 9.91
N ALA A 10 6.78 -10.40 10.22
CA ALA A 10 5.45 -9.81 10.09
C ALA A 10 4.98 -9.16 11.40
N PHE A 11 4.01 -8.25 11.30
CA PHE A 11 3.44 -7.53 12.45
C PHE A 11 1.91 -7.62 12.47
N ASP A 12 1.36 -8.70 11.93
CA ASP A 12 -0.07 -8.95 11.84
C ASP A 12 -0.63 -9.45 13.17
N ARG A 13 -0.98 -8.50 14.04
CA ARG A 13 -1.54 -8.82 15.36
C ARG A 13 -2.94 -9.44 15.28
N THR A 14 -3.66 -9.29 14.16
CA THR A 14 -4.99 -9.90 14.01
C THR A 14 -4.89 -11.37 13.61
N ALA A 15 -3.85 -11.75 12.85
CA ALA A 15 -3.49 -13.15 12.64
C ALA A 15 -3.25 -13.90 13.97
N LEU A 16 -2.60 -13.27 14.96
CA LEU A 16 -2.35 -13.88 16.27
C LEU A 16 -3.62 -14.15 17.11
N VAL A 17 -4.72 -13.46 16.81
CA VAL A 17 -6.01 -13.68 17.49
C VAL A 17 -7.03 -14.40 16.62
N THR A 18 -6.60 -14.91 15.45
CA THR A 18 -7.41 -15.77 14.60
C THR A 18 -7.32 -17.20 15.11
N ALA A 19 -8.47 -17.77 15.47
CA ALA A 19 -8.56 -19.11 16.05
C ALA A 19 -9.66 -19.93 15.37
N LYS A 20 -9.58 -21.25 15.49
CA LYS A 20 -10.64 -22.14 14.99
C LYS A 20 -11.91 -21.95 15.83
N ASP A 21 -13.05 -22.30 15.25
CA ASP A 21 -14.32 -22.24 15.97
C ASP A 21 -14.26 -23.08 17.27
N GLY A 22 -14.75 -22.50 18.36
CA GLY A 22 -14.68 -23.08 19.71
C GLY A 22 -13.34 -22.95 20.44
N GLU A 23 -12.28 -22.43 19.80
CA GLU A 23 -10.99 -22.24 20.47
C GLU A 23 -10.97 -20.98 21.36
N VAL A 24 -10.63 -21.18 22.64
CA VAL A 24 -10.52 -20.07 23.61
C VAL A 24 -9.07 -19.62 23.72
N LEU A 25 -8.79 -18.37 23.34
CA LEU A 25 -7.46 -17.76 23.43
C LEU A 25 -7.17 -17.11 24.80
N LYS A 26 -8.21 -16.77 25.58
CA LYS A 26 -8.07 -16.07 26.86
C LYS A 26 -7.13 -16.81 27.82
N GLY A 27 -6.05 -16.15 28.24
CA GLY A 27 -5.09 -16.68 29.19
C GLY A 27 -4.04 -17.63 28.59
N LYS A 28 -4.01 -17.78 27.26
CA LYS A 28 -2.97 -18.55 26.55
C LYS A 28 -1.94 -17.61 25.93
N MET A 29 -0.72 -18.10 25.79
CA MET A 29 0.28 -17.41 24.97
C MET A 29 -0.14 -17.49 23.50
N PRO A 30 0.01 -16.38 22.73
CA PRO A 30 -0.15 -16.44 21.28
C PRO A 30 0.83 -17.43 20.65
N GLN A 31 0.46 -17.98 19.50
CA GLN A 31 1.41 -18.72 18.65
C GLN A 31 2.53 -17.79 18.16
N ASP A 32 3.63 -18.38 17.69
CA ASP A 32 4.70 -17.61 17.08
C ASP A 32 4.21 -16.95 15.78
N MET A 33 4.58 -15.68 15.56
CA MET A 33 4.19 -14.94 14.37
C MET A 33 4.82 -15.56 13.11
N ASP A 34 6.08 -16.00 13.22
CA ASP A 34 6.87 -16.46 12.08
C ASP A 34 6.32 -17.78 11.49
N GLU A 35 5.51 -18.52 12.25
CA GLU A 35 4.83 -19.73 11.79
C GLU A 35 3.57 -19.44 10.96
N ILE A 36 3.01 -18.22 11.03
CA ILE A 36 1.72 -17.88 10.42
C ILE A 36 1.76 -16.71 9.45
N ALA A 37 2.74 -15.80 9.58
CA ALA A 37 2.82 -14.60 8.75
C ALA A 37 4.26 -14.14 8.54
N VAL A 38 4.54 -13.71 7.30
CA VAL A 38 5.79 -13.05 6.93
C VAL A 38 5.49 -11.85 6.03
N ASN A 39 6.36 -10.85 6.09
CA ASN A 39 6.45 -9.81 5.08
C ASN A 39 7.41 -10.25 3.97
N TYR A 40 7.24 -9.73 2.76
CA TYR A 40 8.13 -10.07 1.64
C TYR A 40 8.83 -8.84 1.07
N LEU A 41 10.12 -8.99 0.77
CA LEU A 41 10.86 -8.08 -0.08
C LEU A 41 11.24 -8.78 -1.38
N PHE A 42 10.65 -8.33 -2.49
CA PHE A 42 10.97 -8.80 -3.83
C PHE A 42 12.02 -7.87 -4.45
N LYS A 43 13.20 -8.40 -4.76
CA LYS A 43 14.26 -7.63 -5.40
C LYS A 43 14.32 -7.98 -6.88
N THR A 44 14.21 -6.96 -7.72
CA THR A 44 14.22 -7.09 -9.18
C THR A 44 15.32 -6.23 -9.78
N SER A 45 15.60 -6.39 -11.08
CA SER A 45 16.54 -5.49 -11.77
C SER A 45 16.02 -4.05 -11.95
N GLY A 46 14.73 -3.79 -11.71
CA GLY A 46 14.11 -2.47 -11.84
C GLY A 46 13.88 -1.75 -10.52
N GLY A 47 14.06 -2.44 -9.38
CA GLY A 47 13.79 -1.94 -8.03
C GLY A 47 13.20 -3.01 -7.11
N ASN A 48 13.02 -2.66 -5.84
CA ASN A 48 12.64 -3.56 -4.75
C ASN A 48 11.25 -3.24 -4.20
N LEU A 49 10.37 -4.24 -4.14
CA LEU A 49 9.01 -4.14 -3.64
C LEU A 49 8.89 -4.80 -2.27
N TYR A 50 8.52 -4.02 -1.25
CA TYR A 50 8.17 -4.51 0.07
C TYR A 50 6.65 -4.70 0.18
N HIS A 51 6.20 -5.92 0.43
CA HIS A 51 4.80 -6.26 0.67
C HIS A 51 4.59 -6.58 2.15
N ALA A 52 3.91 -5.68 2.87
CA ALA A 52 3.70 -5.80 4.32
C ALA A 52 2.54 -6.75 4.73
N GLY A 53 1.88 -7.38 3.76
CA GLY A 53 0.68 -8.17 4.05
C GLY A 53 -0.37 -7.31 4.74
N ASP A 54 -0.96 -7.83 5.82
CA ASP A 54 -1.86 -7.11 6.72
C ASP A 54 -1.16 -6.71 8.05
N SER A 55 0.17 -6.52 7.98
CA SER A 55 0.95 -6.08 9.14
C SER A 55 0.42 -4.77 9.68
N HIS A 56 0.25 -4.72 11.01
CA HIS A 56 0.00 -3.48 11.71
C HIS A 56 1.28 -2.64 11.79
N TYR A 57 1.17 -1.39 12.24
CA TYR A 57 2.36 -0.57 12.47
C TYR A 57 3.26 -1.19 13.54
N SER A 58 4.55 -1.32 13.21
CA SER A 58 5.62 -1.74 14.12
C SER A 58 6.85 -0.86 13.94
N ASN A 59 7.56 -0.58 15.04
CA ASN A 59 8.85 0.10 14.96
C ASN A 59 9.90 -0.72 14.20
N MET A 60 9.70 -2.04 14.10
CA MET A 60 10.61 -2.94 13.39
C MET A 60 10.66 -2.68 11.87
N PHE A 61 9.70 -1.94 11.31
CA PHE A 61 9.84 -1.41 9.94
C PHE A 61 11.13 -0.59 9.76
N ALA A 62 11.60 0.10 10.81
CA ALA A 62 12.86 0.83 10.78
C ALA A 62 14.09 -0.09 10.68
N LYS A 63 14.05 -1.27 11.30
CA LYS A 63 15.08 -2.30 11.14
C LYS A 63 15.14 -2.74 9.67
N HIS A 64 13.99 -3.07 9.08
CA HIS A 64 13.93 -3.52 7.69
C HIS A 64 14.41 -2.43 6.71
N GLY A 65 14.04 -1.17 6.95
CA GLY A 65 14.52 -0.02 6.16
C GLY A 65 15.99 0.34 6.36
N ASN A 66 16.64 -0.14 7.44
CA ASN A 66 18.08 0.00 7.65
C ASN A 66 18.87 -1.14 7.01
N GLU A 67 18.31 -2.35 6.99
CA GLU A 67 18.96 -3.57 6.49
C GLU A 67 18.75 -3.79 4.98
N HIS A 68 17.75 -3.12 4.40
CA HIS A 68 17.36 -3.31 3.00
C HIS A 68 17.07 -2.00 2.27
N GLU A 69 17.39 -1.97 0.97
CA GLU A 69 16.90 -0.95 0.06
C GLU A 69 15.47 -1.28 -0.38
N ILE A 70 14.53 -0.39 -0.09
CA ILE A 70 13.11 -0.54 -0.43
C ILE A 70 12.71 0.62 -1.33
N ASP A 71 12.26 0.31 -2.55
CA ASP A 71 11.81 1.33 -3.49
C ASP A 71 10.31 1.63 -3.31
N VAL A 72 9.50 0.57 -3.29
CA VAL A 72 8.05 0.64 -3.19
C VAL A 72 7.60 -0.17 -1.99
N CYS A 73 6.77 0.38 -1.10
CA CYS A 73 6.13 -0.37 -0.02
C CYS A 73 4.60 -0.38 -0.16
N LEU A 74 4.02 -1.56 0.06
CA LEU A 74 2.57 -1.79 0.10
C LEU A 74 2.14 -2.03 1.55
N GLY A 75 1.12 -1.32 2.02
CA GLY A 75 0.57 -1.48 3.36
C GLY A 75 -0.96 -1.54 3.36
N ALA A 76 -1.52 -2.36 4.26
CA ALA A 76 -2.95 -2.58 4.37
C ALA A 76 -3.65 -1.44 5.13
N TYR A 77 -4.31 -0.57 4.38
CA TYR A 77 -5.04 0.60 4.87
C TYR A 77 -6.54 0.31 4.92
N GLY A 78 -7.26 0.96 5.84
CA GLY A 78 -8.71 0.84 5.95
C GLY A 78 -9.27 1.63 7.14
N GLU A 79 -10.57 1.91 7.10
CA GLU A 79 -11.25 2.68 8.14
C GLU A 79 -11.74 1.73 9.23
N ASN A 80 -10.97 1.65 10.32
CA ASN A 80 -11.30 0.74 11.41
C ASN A 80 -12.63 1.14 12.08
N PRO A 81 -13.61 0.22 12.21
CA PRO A 81 -14.82 0.48 12.96
C PRO A 81 -14.53 0.83 14.44
N ARG A 82 -15.46 1.52 15.09
CA ARG A 82 -15.36 1.86 16.53
C ARG A 82 -15.11 0.60 17.36
N GLY A 83 -13.94 0.54 18.00
CA GLY A 83 -13.52 -0.59 18.87
C GLY A 83 -12.77 -1.70 18.15
N ILE A 84 -12.45 -1.52 16.86
CA ILE A 84 -11.65 -2.45 16.05
C ILE A 84 -10.30 -1.82 15.72
N THR A 85 -9.28 -2.64 15.58
CA THR A 85 -7.98 -2.26 15.03
C THR A 85 -7.46 -3.46 14.26
N ASP A 86 -7.58 -3.37 12.94
CA ASP A 86 -7.27 -4.44 11.99
C ASP A 86 -6.53 -3.93 10.74
N LYS A 87 -6.55 -2.61 10.48
CA LYS A 87 -5.79 -1.95 9.40
C LYS A 87 -4.95 -0.81 9.93
N VAL A 88 -3.85 -0.46 9.25
CA VAL A 88 -3.07 0.73 9.62
C VAL A 88 -3.80 2.01 9.26
N THR A 89 -3.59 3.07 10.05
CA THR A 89 -4.16 4.39 9.77
C THR A 89 -3.41 5.12 8.64
N SER A 90 -3.98 6.21 8.14
CA SER A 90 -3.31 7.09 7.16
C SER A 90 -1.98 7.65 7.68
N VAL A 91 -1.91 8.01 8.97
CA VAL A 91 -0.68 8.46 9.62
C VAL A 91 0.34 7.33 9.72
N ASP A 92 -0.10 6.12 10.02
CA ASP A 92 0.79 4.95 10.10
C ASP A 92 1.34 4.54 8.73
N MET A 93 0.58 4.69 7.65
CA MET A 93 1.10 4.51 6.29
C MET A 93 2.31 5.42 6.01
N LEU A 94 2.23 6.69 6.43
CA LEU A 94 3.35 7.65 6.28
C LEU A 94 4.53 7.30 7.18
N ARG A 95 4.27 6.89 8.42
CA ARG A 95 5.33 6.45 9.35
C ARG A 95 6.00 5.16 8.90
N MET A 96 5.24 4.24 8.30
CA MET A 96 5.76 3.00 7.73
C MET A 96 6.68 3.31 6.55
N ALA A 97 6.27 4.19 5.63
CA ALA A 97 7.08 4.62 4.51
C ALA A 97 8.38 5.32 4.94
N GLU A 98 8.30 6.19 5.95
CA GLU A 98 9.46 6.82 6.60
C GLU A 98 10.39 5.77 7.21
N SER A 99 9.85 4.85 8.02
CA SER A 99 10.63 3.82 8.70
C SER A 99 11.32 2.87 7.71
N LEU A 100 10.65 2.50 6.62
CA LEU A 100 11.21 1.64 5.59
C LEU A 100 12.19 2.35 4.66
N ASN A 101 12.41 3.67 4.81
CA ASN A 101 13.19 4.49 3.89
C ASN A 101 12.75 4.36 2.41
N ALA A 102 11.46 4.08 2.20
CA ALA A 102 10.88 3.82 0.89
C ALA A 102 10.95 5.05 -0.03
N LYS A 103 10.75 4.86 -1.34
CA LYS A 103 10.58 5.98 -2.30
C LYS A 103 9.11 6.21 -2.64
N VAL A 104 8.31 5.16 -2.62
CA VAL A 104 6.87 5.19 -2.91
C VAL A 104 6.12 4.36 -1.88
N VAL A 105 5.01 4.89 -1.38
CA VAL A 105 4.07 4.16 -0.52
C VAL A 105 2.72 4.03 -1.20
N ILE A 106 2.20 2.82 -1.27
CA ILE A 106 0.91 2.51 -1.92
C ILE A 106 0.00 1.87 -0.87
N PRO A 107 -1.10 2.53 -0.46
CA PRO A 107 -2.13 1.85 0.33
C PRO A 107 -2.80 0.78 -0.52
N VAL A 108 -3.06 -0.38 0.07
CA VAL A 108 -3.86 -1.48 -0.49
C VAL A 108 -4.87 -1.94 0.56
N HIS A 109 -5.71 -2.91 0.24
CA HIS A 109 -6.67 -3.54 1.17
C HIS A 109 -7.86 -2.65 1.60
N TYR A 110 -7.86 -1.36 1.28
CA TYR A 110 -8.97 -0.44 1.54
C TYR A 110 -10.16 -0.61 0.59
N ASP A 111 -10.01 -1.46 -0.44
CA ASP A 111 -10.95 -1.67 -1.53
C ASP A 111 -11.96 -2.81 -1.30
N ILE A 112 -11.62 -3.79 -0.45
CA ILE A 112 -12.28 -5.10 -0.46
C ILE A 112 -13.49 -5.20 0.48
N TRP A 113 -13.51 -4.43 1.58
CA TRP A 113 -14.50 -4.57 2.64
C TRP A 113 -15.37 -3.32 2.79
N ALA A 114 -16.68 -3.48 2.59
CA ALA A 114 -17.63 -2.37 2.73
C ALA A 114 -17.61 -1.73 4.13
N ASN A 115 -17.42 -2.52 5.18
CA ASN A 115 -17.35 -2.05 6.57
C ASN A 115 -15.98 -1.43 6.97
N PHE A 116 -15.01 -1.40 6.05
CA PHE A 116 -13.72 -0.72 6.20
C PHE A 116 -13.50 0.35 5.11
N GLN A 117 -14.56 0.78 4.43
CA GLN A 117 -14.48 1.80 3.37
C GLN A 117 -13.70 3.03 3.87
N ALA A 118 -12.56 3.31 3.25
CA ALA A 118 -11.67 4.40 3.62
C ALA A 118 -11.43 5.36 2.45
N ASP A 119 -11.07 6.61 2.74
CA ASP A 119 -10.60 7.56 1.74
C ASP A 119 -9.05 7.59 1.73
N PRO A 120 -8.38 7.07 0.70
CA PRO A 120 -6.91 7.12 0.61
C PRO A 120 -6.36 8.54 0.37
N LYS A 121 -7.20 9.53 0.01
CA LYS A 121 -6.76 10.93 -0.11
C LYS A 121 -6.28 11.51 1.22
N GLU A 122 -6.76 10.98 2.35
CA GLU A 122 -6.27 11.39 3.66
C GLU A 122 -4.74 11.25 3.77
N ILE A 123 -4.17 10.16 3.24
CA ILE A 123 -2.72 9.91 3.21
C ILE A 123 -2.00 11.03 2.44
N THR A 124 -2.51 11.38 1.26
CA THR A 124 -1.94 12.44 0.41
C THR A 124 -2.00 13.81 1.08
N GLU A 125 -3.11 14.15 1.72
CA GLU A 125 -3.25 15.44 2.40
C GLU A 125 -2.35 15.54 3.64
N ILE A 126 -2.32 14.52 4.49
CA ILE A 126 -1.42 14.48 5.65
C ILE A 126 0.05 14.50 5.21
N TRP A 127 0.39 13.80 4.12
CA TRP A 127 1.72 13.86 3.53
C TRP A 127 2.10 15.28 3.11
N LYS A 128 1.20 16.03 2.44
CA LYS A 128 1.43 17.44 2.07
C LYS A 128 1.71 18.30 3.31
N PHE A 129 0.97 18.09 4.41
CA PHE A 129 1.17 18.83 5.66
C PHE A 129 2.52 18.52 6.35
N LYS A 130 3.07 17.32 6.16
CA LYS A 130 4.23 16.83 6.94
C LYS A 130 5.54 16.80 6.15
N LYS A 131 5.49 16.60 4.83
CA LYS A 131 6.67 16.25 4.02
C LYS A 131 7.82 17.25 4.12
N ASP A 132 7.54 18.54 4.19
CA ASP A 132 8.58 19.56 4.19
C ASP A 132 9.18 19.72 5.60
N ARG A 133 8.34 19.62 6.64
CA ARG A 133 8.77 19.71 8.04
C ARG A 133 9.57 18.51 8.51
N LEU A 134 9.19 17.31 8.06
CA LEU A 134 9.86 16.04 8.41
C LEU A 134 10.81 15.56 7.32
N GLU A 135 10.97 16.36 6.26
CA GLU A 135 11.81 16.04 5.11
C GLU A 135 11.56 14.66 4.48
N TYR A 136 10.30 14.23 4.39
CA TYR A 136 9.94 12.94 3.80
C TYR A 136 10.50 12.78 2.39
N LYS A 137 11.18 11.66 2.14
CA LYS A 137 11.85 11.32 0.87
C LYS A 137 11.04 10.37 -0.02
N PHE A 138 9.76 10.17 0.32
CA PHE A 138 8.83 9.30 -0.39
C PHE A 138 7.60 10.06 -0.89
N LYS A 139 6.87 9.46 -1.84
CA LYS A 139 5.58 9.95 -2.33
C LYS A 139 4.48 8.89 -2.13
N PRO A 140 3.26 9.27 -1.73
CA PRO A 140 2.13 8.36 -1.78
C PRO A 140 1.65 8.19 -3.23
N PHE A 141 1.16 6.99 -3.57
CA PHE A 141 0.49 6.71 -4.83
C PHE A 141 -0.83 6.00 -4.56
N ILE A 142 -1.95 6.64 -4.90
CA ILE A 142 -3.29 6.07 -4.77
C ILE A 142 -3.58 5.24 -6.02
N TRP A 143 -3.77 3.93 -5.82
CA TRP A 143 -3.99 2.99 -6.90
C TRP A 143 -5.48 2.68 -7.09
N GLN A 144 -5.79 1.81 -8.07
CA GLN A 144 -7.11 1.21 -8.23
C GLN A 144 -6.96 -0.27 -8.59
N VAL A 145 -7.90 -1.09 -8.12
CA VAL A 145 -7.92 -2.54 -8.35
C VAL A 145 -7.86 -2.86 -9.84
N GLY A 146 -6.93 -3.71 -10.25
CA GLY A 146 -6.70 -4.05 -11.67
C GLY A 146 -5.88 -3.03 -12.45
N GLY A 147 -5.49 -1.91 -11.84
CA GLY A 147 -4.58 -0.94 -12.43
C GLY A 147 -3.14 -1.47 -12.54
N LYS A 148 -2.33 -0.84 -13.40
CA LYS A 148 -0.90 -1.13 -13.54
C LYS A 148 -0.07 -0.04 -12.88
N TYR A 149 1.02 -0.44 -12.22
CA TYR A 149 2.07 0.45 -11.73
C TYR A 149 3.43 -0.07 -12.21
N THR A 150 4.28 0.81 -12.74
CA THR A 150 5.59 0.46 -13.29
C THR A 150 6.67 1.29 -12.60
N TYR A 151 7.49 0.67 -11.74
CA TYR A 151 8.66 1.33 -11.16
C TYR A 151 9.90 1.17 -12.07
N PRO A 152 10.76 2.20 -12.22
CA PRO A 152 10.67 3.55 -11.66
C PRO A 152 9.83 4.54 -12.47
N THR A 153 9.26 4.13 -13.60
CA THR A 153 8.54 4.99 -14.55
C THR A 153 7.43 5.83 -13.92
N ASP A 154 6.68 5.25 -12.98
CA ASP A 154 5.50 5.85 -12.35
C ASP A 154 5.79 6.44 -10.96
N LYS A 155 7.05 6.48 -10.50
CA LYS A 155 7.43 6.84 -9.11
C LYS A 155 6.97 8.22 -8.65
N ASP A 156 6.79 9.15 -9.60
CA ASP A 156 6.42 10.53 -9.31
C ASP A 156 4.92 10.80 -9.46
N LYS A 157 4.13 9.82 -9.94
CA LYS A 157 2.67 9.92 -9.99
C LYS A 157 2.11 9.79 -8.57
N LEU A 158 1.03 10.52 -8.29
CA LEU A 158 0.32 10.47 -7.00
C LEU A 158 -0.98 9.68 -7.07
N GLU A 159 -1.59 9.58 -8.26
CA GLU A 159 -2.87 8.91 -8.44
C GLU A 159 -2.86 8.14 -9.76
N PHE A 160 -3.45 6.95 -9.74
CA PHE A 160 -3.75 6.15 -10.92
C PHE A 160 -5.06 6.61 -11.56
N ASN A 161 -5.13 6.51 -12.89
CA ASN A 161 -6.39 6.47 -13.60
C ASN A 161 -6.33 5.40 -14.69
N PHE A 162 -7.46 4.76 -14.98
CA PHE A 162 -7.54 3.81 -16.08
C PHE A 162 -7.32 4.51 -17.42
N TYR A 163 -6.83 3.74 -18.38
CA TYR A 163 -6.78 4.17 -19.77
C TYR A 163 -8.18 4.56 -20.23
N ARG A 164 -8.30 5.79 -20.77
CA ARG A 164 -9.59 6.39 -21.12
C ARG A 164 -10.06 6.08 -22.54
N GLY A 165 -9.24 5.41 -23.35
CA GLY A 165 -9.54 5.19 -24.77
C GLY A 165 -9.29 6.42 -25.63
N PHE A 166 -9.76 6.34 -26.88
CA PHE A 166 -9.84 7.45 -27.84
C PHE A 166 -8.48 8.01 -28.31
N ASP A 167 -7.42 7.21 -28.34
CA ASP A 167 -6.11 7.65 -28.83
C ASP A 167 -6.12 8.09 -30.31
N ASP A 168 -7.10 7.59 -31.07
CA ASP A 168 -7.33 7.87 -32.49
C ASP A 168 -8.54 8.79 -32.73
N VAL A 169 -9.00 9.51 -31.70
CA VAL A 169 -10.13 10.45 -31.85
C VAL A 169 -9.81 11.48 -32.93
N PHE A 170 -10.76 11.68 -33.85
CA PHE A 170 -10.62 12.55 -35.02
C PHE A 170 -9.48 12.15 -35.99
N SER A 171 -9.06 10.88 -35.99
CA SER A 171 -8.20 10.33 -37.05
C SER A 171 -8.91 10.21 -38.41
N ILE A 172 -10.24 10.26 -38.39
CA ILE A 172 -11.13 10.40 -39.54
C ILE A 172 -12.11 11.55 -39.29
N ASP A 173 -12.71 12.07 -40.36
CA ASP A 173 -13.71 13.13 -40.25
C ASP A 173 -14.95 12.66 -39.48
N ASN A 174 -15.46 13.56 -38.63
CA ASN A 174 -16.67 13.30 -37.86
C ASN A 174 -17.91 13.29 -38.75
N ASP A 175 -18.79 12.33 -38.52
CA ASP A 175 -20.11 12.26 -39.14
C ASP A 175 -21.15 13.01 -38.28
N VAL A 176 -21.11 14.35 -38.33
CA VAL A 176 -22.03 15.24 -37.59
C VAL A 176 -22.64 16.32 -38.51
N PRO A 177 -23.87 16.80 -38.25
CA PRO A 177 -24.57 17.74 -39.15
C PRO A 177 -23.90 19.11 -39.30
N PHE A 178 -23.19 19.56 -38.26
CA PHE A 178 -22.37 20.77 -38.25
C PHE A 178 -21.30 20.65 -37.13
N PRO A 179 -20.18 21.39 -37.21
CA PRO A 179 -19.03 21.16 -36.33
C PRO A 179 -19.28 21.33 -34.82
N SER A 180 -20.24 22.16 -34.40
CA SER A 180 -20.53 22.44 -32.98
C SER A 180 -21.72 21.65 -32.45
N PHE A 181 -21.98 20.48 -33.00
CA PHE A 181 -23.08 19.63 -32.54
C PHE A 181 -22.80 19.04 -31.15
N LEU A 182 -21.56 18.61 -30.90
CA LEU A 182 -21.03 18.07 -29.63
C LEU A 182 -19.59 18.52 -29.39
#